data_AF-A0A1Y1X032-F1
#
_entry.id   AF-A0A1Y1X032-F1
#
_cell.length_a   1.000
_cell.length_b   1.000
_cell.length_c   1.000
_cell.angle_alpha   90.00
_cell.angle_beta   90.00
_cell.angle_gamma   90.00
#
_symmetry.space_group_name_H-M   'P 1'
#
loop_
_entity.id
_entity.type
_entity.pdbx_description
1 polymer ?
#
loop_
_entity_poly.entity_id
_entity_poly.type
_entity_poly.pdbx_seq_one_letter_code
_entity_poly.pdbx_strand_id
1 'polypeptide(L)'
;MISSNVPSPLKMEGLEELLTKDKENNLKSDLNIKDSLKYLNHQLSIQGFPSYLNLKGLKKEDATHVIECIFALIQQHQKDNDIKQEMMNELRQLALDNDTLNSNMDKLKQKYEHSQHELKTLNNRIIGLNNDNKEIKKNNYTLKEKIKHFQNTLQSLKNQYTHEIRKKEIEIQKLKEKLQKRFNESMSNSNIRYHVSNPLSKIVMTNDKKSSNEDMFSILISNYENSEKELHNENCLLRQTLYDIYKEIELILGVEEGENEFDPNNVDEVTNILVENEYMKPEDAQFKLPLSISREYLGQRINDLLEQFKEYIFSIQEETNDQQDNTVNNDNKLETNMQIDEYYNNSKSGNFIKEQEKKLVFEELQDEYLKIKKQKNQLESEKHKFTEAAAQIEKEKTLLSKEKESIENERRKLEEEKSDYI
;
A
#
# COMPACT_ATOMS: atom_id res chain seq x y z
N MET A 1 -31.57 -22.19 12.06
CA MET A 1 -32.16 -22.13 13.41
C MET A 1 -31.51 -21.00 14.17
N ILE A 2 -32.08 -19.79 14.11
CA ILE A 2 -31.73 -18.69 15.01
C ILE A 2 -33.07 -18.07 15.40
N SER A 3 -33.36 -18.18 16.70
CA SER A 3 -34.60 -17.74 17.35
C SER A 3 -34.55 -16.22 17.54
N SER A 4 -35.44 -15.50 16.88
CA SER A 4 -35.66 -14.06 17.11
C SER A 4 -36.84 -13.88 18.06
N ASN A 5 -36.52 -13.74 19.35
CA ASN A 5 -37.46 -13.24 20.36
C ASN A 5 -37.54 -11.72 20.20
N VAL A 6 -38.55 -11.24 19.47
CA VAL A 6 -38.98 -9.84 19.48
C VAL A 6 -40.36 -9.82 20.15
N PRO A 7 -40.56 -9.11 21.28
CA PRO A 7 -41.88 -9.02 21.89
C PRO A 7 -42.72 -7.99 21.12
N SER A 8 -43.77 -8.46 20.44
CA SER A 8 -44.80 -7.62 19.84
C SER A 8 -45.59 -6.87 20.92
N PRO A 9 -45.73 -5.53 20.86
CA PRO A 9 -46.54 -4.76 21.78
C PRO A 9 -47.98 -4.68 21.27
N LEU A 10 -48.68 -5.81 21.22
CA LEU A 10 -50.13 -5.87 20.97
C LEU A 10 -50.76 -6.85 21.95
N LYS A 11 -50.72 -6.50 23.24
CA LYS A 11 -51.71 -6.98 24.21
C LYS A 11 -52.59 -5.79 24.57
N MET A 12 -53.67 -5.65 23.80
CA MET A 12 -54.80 -4.78 24.15
C MET A 12 -55.56 -5.41 25.32
N GLU A 13 -54.97 -5.42 26.51
CA GLU A 13 -55.62 -5.88 27.74
C GLU A 13 -56.50 -4.79 28.39
N GLY A 14 -56.58 -3.59 27.80
CA GLY A 14 -57.32 -2.44 28.36
C GLY A 14 -58.66 -2.10 27.69
N LEU A 15 -59.02 -2.73 26.56
CA LEU A 15 -60.23 -2.35 25.80
C LEU A 15 -61.49 -3.13 26.21
N GLU A 16 -61.36 -4.35 26.73
CA GLU A 16 -62.52 -5.10 27.27
C GLU A 16 -63.02 -4.54 28.61
N GLU A 17 -62.14 -3.90 29.39
CA GLU A 17 -62.49 -3.30 30.69
C GLU A 17 -63.16 -1.92 30.57
N LEU A 18 -62.99 -1.25 29.42
CA LEU A 18 -63.70 0.00 29.09
C LEU A 18 -65.10 -0.27 28.52
N LEU A 19 -65.28 -1.35 27.76
CA LEU A 19 -66.58 -1.76 27.21
C LEU A 19 -67.55 -2.35 28.25
N THR A 20 -67.04 -2.83 29.38
CA THR A 20 -67.86 -3.37 30.48
C THR A 20 -68.30 -2.30 31.48
N LYS A 21 -67.51 -1.23 31.68
CA LYS A 21 -67.87 -0.11 32.57
C LYS A 21 -68.94 0.83 32.00
N ASP A 22 -69.13 0.86 30.68
CA ASP A 22 -70.19 1.68 30.04
C ASP A 22 -71.60 1.08 30.17
N LYS A 23 -71.74 -0.16 30.65
CA LYS A 23 -73.06 -0.80 30.84
C LYS A 23 -73.68 -0.60 32.23
N GLU A 24 -72.90 -0.19 33.23
CA GLU A 24 -73.38 -0.02 34.61
C GLU A 24 -73.71 1.44 34.99
N ASN A 25 -73.36 2.42 34.15
CA ASN A 25 -73.78 3.81 34.36
C ASN A 25 -75.16 4.05 33.76
N ASN A 26 -76.17 3.49 34.42
CA ASN A 26 -77.57 3.90 34.34
C ASN A 26 -77.70 5.32 34.93
N LEU A 27 -77.18 6.33 34.23
CA LEU A 27 -77.39 7.74 34.52
C LEU A 27 -78.84 8.10 34.15
N LYS A 28 -79.79 7.65 34.97
CA LYS A 28 -81.04 8.40 35.19
C LYS A 28 -80.72 9.65 36.02
N SER A 29 -79.85 10.51 35.49
CA SER A 29 -79.91 11.92 35.82
C SER A 29 -81.02 12.49 34.97
N ASP A 30 -82.04 13.08 35.59
CA ASP A 30 -82.98 14.01 34.94
C ASP A 30 -82.13 15.19 34.41
N LEU A 31 -81.43 14.97 33.30
CA LEU A 31 -80.62 15.95 32.61
C LEU A 31 -81.61 16.99 32.13
N ASN A 32 -81.54 18.17 32.73
CA ASN A 32 -82.32 19.30 32.27
C ASN A 32 -82.02 19.46 30.78
N ILE A 33 -83.00 19.12 29.93
CA ILE A 33 -82.86 19.07 28.47
C ILE A 33 -82.32 20.40 27.93
N LYS A 34 -82.62 21.52 28.62
CA LYS A 34 -82.03 22.82 28.29
C LYS A 34 -80.52 22.88 28.49
N ASP A 35 -79.99 22.28 29.54
CA ASP A 35 -78.56 22.32 29.84
C ASP A 35 -77.78 21.31 28.97
N SER A 36 -78.36 20.14 28.68
CA SER A 36 -77.81 19.21 27.68
C SER A 36 -77.83 19.80 26.27
N LEU A 37 -78.90 20.51 25.89
CA LEU A 37 -79.01 21.21 24.61
C LEU A 37 -78.00 22.36 24.51
N LYS A 38 -77.79 23.12 25.60
CA LYS A 38 -76.75 24.18 25.63
C LYS A 38 -75.35 23.59 25.47
N TYR A 39 -75.04 22.52 26.19
CA TYR A 39 -73.75 21.84 26.08
C TYR A 39 -73.54 21.27 24.68
N LEU A 40 -74.57 20.65 24.09
CA LEU A 40 -74.54 20.15 22.72
C LEU A 40 -74.31 21.26 21.69
N ASN A 41 -75.03 22.38 21.81
CA ASN A 41 -74.85 23.54 20.95
C ASN A 41 -73.45 24.16 21.09
N HIS A 42 -72.88 24.15 22.30
CA HIS A 42 -71.50 24.58 22.51
C HIS A 42 -70.50 23.64 21.84
N GLN A 43 -70.67 22.33 21.98
CA GLN A 43 -69.82 21.34 21.30
C GLN A 43 -69.91 21.42 19.77
N LEU A 44 -71.13 21.59 19.23
CA LEU A 44 -71.33 21.80 17.80
C LEU A 44 -70.68 23.10 17.32
N SER A 45 -70.74 24.17 18.11
CA SER A 45 -70.05 25.42 17.82
C SER A 45 -68.53 25.27 17.82
N ILE A 46 -67.96 24.49 18.75
CA ILE A 46 -66.52 24.19 18.79
C ILE A 46 -66.10 23.40 17.54
N GLN A 47 -66.94 22.47 17.09
CA GLN A 47 -66.72 21.71 15.86
C GLN A 47 -66.98 22.52 14.57
N GLY A 48 -67.38 23.79 14.67
CA GLY A 48 -67.57 24.69 13.53
C GLY A 48 -68.93 24.60 12.85
N PHE A 49 -69.91 23.93 13.47
CA PHE A 49 -71.27 23.89 12.93
C PHE A 49 -72.01 25.21 13.19
N PRO A 50 -72.57 25.85 12.14
CA PRO A 50 -73.16 27.20 12.26
C PRO A 50 -74.59 27.22 12.83
N SER A 51 -75.25 26.06 12.98
CA SER A 51 -76.67 25.97 13.34
C SER A 51 -76.88 25.50 14.78
N TYR A 52 -77.55 26.33 15.59
CA TYR A 52 -77.99 25.97 16.93
C TYR A 52 -79.22 25.04 16.87
N LEU A 53 -79.13 23.87 17.50
CA LEU A 53 -80.27 22.99 17.69
C LEU A 53 -81.28 23.65 18.62
N ASN A 54 -82.53 23.70 18.17
CA ASN A 54 -83.65 24.23 18.93
C ASN A 54 -84.79 23.22 18.93
N LEU A 55 -84.86 22.38 19.97
CA LEU A 55 -85.86 21.30 20.09
C LEU A 55 -87.22 21.79 20.65
N LYS A 56 -87.57 23.07 20.44
CA LYS A 56 -88.85 23.63 20.87
C LYS A 56 -89.99 23.00 20.06
N GLY A 57 -90.93 22.34 20.75
CA GLY A 57 -92.11 21.72 20.14
C GLY A 57 -92.08 20.19 20.02
N LEU A 58 -90.97 19.54 20.40
CA LEU A 58 -90.88 18.08 20.51
C LEU A 58 -91.33 17.57 21.89
N LYS A 59 -91.81 16.33 21.95
CA LYS A 59 -92.07 15.64 23.23
C LYS A 59 -90.76 15.48 24.01
N LYS A 60 -90.85 15.44 25.34
CA LYS A 60 -89.68 15.39 26.24
C LYS A 60 -88.79 14.18 25.92
N GLU A 61 -89.41 13.04 25.63
CA GLU A 61 -88.75 11.77 25.31
C GLU A 61 -88.08 11.79 23.92
N ASP A 62 -88.73 12.38 22.91
CA ASP A 62 -88.17 12.49 21.57
C ASP A 62 -86.97 13.44 21.55
N ALA A 63 -87.04 14.54 22.33
CA ALA A 63 -85.95 15.50 22.47
C ALA A 63 -84.71 14.89 23.16
N THR A 64 -84.89 14.02 24.17
CA THR A 64 -83.78 13.31 24.82
C THR A 64 -83.11 12.32 23.87
N HIS A 65 -83.89 11.55 23.10
CA HIS A 65 -83.33 10.60 22.11
C HIS A 65 -82.52 11.34 21.02
N VAL A 66 -83.01 12.47 20.53
CA VAL A 66 -82.27 13.28 19.55
C VAL A 66 -80.95 13.79 20.14
N ILE A 67 -80.96 14.28 21.37
CA ILE A 67 -79.74 14.74 22.06
C ILE A 67 -78.76 13.58 22.23
N GLU A 68 -79.22 12.41 22.71
CA GLU A 68 -78.38 11.22 22.88
C GLU A 68 -77.80 10.72 21.55
N CYS A 69 -78.60 10.67 20.49
CA CYS A 69 -78.11 10.31 19.15
C CYS A 69 -77.04 11.27 18.65
N ILE A 70 -77.24 12.59 18.80
CA ILE A 70 -76.24 13.57 18.34
C ILE A 70 -74.98 13.49 19.21
N PHE A 71 -75.09 13.28 20.53
CA PHE A 71 -73.93 13.03 21.38
C PHE A 71 -73.16 11.77 20.98
N ALA A 72 -73.86 10.68 20.66
CA ALA A 72 -73.24 9.45 20.18
C ALA A 72 -72.50 9.68 18.85
N LEU A 73 -73.09 10.42 17.92
CA LEU A 73 -72.46 10.78 16.64
C LEU A 73 -71.22 11.66 16.84
N ILE A 74 -71.27 12.64 17.75
CA ILE A 74 -70.14 13.50 18.08
C ILE A 74 -68.99 12.70 18.69
N GLN A 75 -69.29 11.83 19.66
CA GLN A 75 -68.28 10.95 20.26
C GLN A 75 -67.69 10.00 19.23
N GLN A 76 -68.52 9.41 18.37
CA GLN A 76 -68.06 8.52 17.32
C GLN A 76 -67.12 9.27 16.36
N HIS A 77 -67.50 10.47 15.90
CA HIS A 77 -66.65 11.30 15.04
C HIS A 77 -65.33 11.70 15.70
N GLN A 78 -65.31 11.94 17.02
CA GLN A 78 -64.06 12.20 17.75
C GLN A 78 -63.16 10.97 17.74
N LYS A 79 -63.70 9.79 18.11
CA LYS A 79 -62.95 8.52 18.07
C LYS A 79 -62.42 8.20 16.68
N ASP A 80 -63.24 8.40 15.65
CA ASP A 80 -62.85 8.16 14.25
C ASP A 80 -61.71 9.11 13.82
N ASN A 81 -61.73 10.38 14.28
CA ASN A 81 -60.63 11.30 14.02
C ASN A 81 -59.36 10.95 14.78
N ASP A 82 -59.45 10.50 16.04
CA ASP A 82 -58.30 10.09 16.83
C ASP A 82 -57.60 8.89 16.15
N ILE A 83 -58.38 7.87 15.74
CA ILE A 83 -57.88 6.71 14.99
C ILE A 83 -57.25 7.16 13.66
N LYS A 84 -57.91 8.06 12.93
CA LYS A 84 -57.37 8.59 11.67
C LYS A 84 -56.04 9.33 11.89
N GLN A 85 -55.93 10.14 12.94
CA GLN A 85 -54.69 10.84 13.27
C GLN A 85 -53.57 9.85 13.64
N GLU A 86 -53.88 8.82 14.42
CA GLU A 86 -52.94 7.74 14.75
C GLU A 86 -52.44 7.02 13.49
N MET A 87 -53.34 6.61 12.59
CA MET A 87 -52.98 5.98 11.31
C MET A 87 -52.14 6.91 10.42
N MET A 88 -52.45 8.20 10.38
CA MET A 88 -51.64 9.18 9.63
C MET A 88 -50.23 9.34 10.20
N ASN A 89 -50.09 9.31 11.53
CA ASN A 89 -48.79 9.36 12.20
C ASN A 89 -47.98 8.10 11.92
N GLU A 90 -48.60 6.93 12.01
CA GLU A 90 -47.96 5.64 11.70
C GLU A 90 -47.52 5.59 10.23
N LEU A 91 -48.37 6.03 9.30
CA LEU A 91 -48.01 6.10 7.87
C LEU A 91 -46.81 7.02 7.63
N ARG A 92 -46.77 8.18 8.30
CA ARG A 92 -45.64 9.11 8.21
C ARG A 92 -44.37 8.49 8.79
N GLN A 93 -44.46 7.77 9.90
CA GLN A 93 -43.33 7.07 10.50
C GLN A 93 -42.81 5.97 9.55
N LEU A 94 -43.70 5.15 9.00
CA LEU A 94 -43.35 4.12 8.02
C LEU A 94 -42.71 4.69 6.75
N ALA A 95 -43.16 5.87 6.29
CA ALA A 95 -42.53 6.55 5.16
C ALA A 95 -41.09 6.96 5.48
N LEU A 96 -40.85 7.55 6.65
CA LEU A 96 -39.50 7.91 7.10
C LEU A 96 -38.61 6.67 7.27
N ASP A 97 -39.13 5.60 7.86
CA ASP A 97 -38.40 4.35 8.02
C ASP A 97 -38.03 3.75 6.66
N ASN A 98 -38.95 3.81 5.68
CA ASN A 98 -38.69 3.35 4.32
C ASN A 98 -37.60 4.20 3.64
N ASP A 99 -37.64 5.53 3.77
CA ASP A 99 -36.61 6.43 3.22
C ASP A 99 -35.23 6.15 3.84
N THR A 100 -35.18 5.93 5.16
CA THR A 100 -33.91 5.58 5.83
C THR A 100 -33.39 4.21 5.40
N LEU A 101 -34.27 3.21 5.26
CA LEU A 101 -33.92 1.88 4.77
C LEU A 101 -33.41 1.92 3.33
N ASN A 102 -34.05 2.69 2.45
CA ASN A 102 -33.60 2.87 1.07
C ASN A 102 -32.23 3.56 1.02
N SER A 103 -32.03 4.64 1.79
CA SER A 103 -30.73 5.30 1.90
C SER A 103 -29.63 4.35 2.38
N ASN A 104 -29.93 3.50 3.36
CA ASN A 104 -28.99 2.50 3.85
C ASN A 104 -28.74 1.39 2.82
N MET A 105 -29.76 0.94 2.09
CA MET A 105 -29.63 -0.02 1.00
C MET A 105 -28.72 0.50 -0.09
N ASP A 106 -28.87 1.77 -0.50
CA ASP A 106 -28.02 2.40 -1.51
C ASP A 106 -26.57 2.51 -1.05
N LYS A 107 -26.32 2.93 0.20
CA LYS A 107 -24.96 2.95 0.79
C LYS A 107 -24.34 1.55 0.80
N LEU A 108 -25.11 0.54 1.18
CA LEU A 108 -24.62 -0.85 1.24
C LEU A 108 -24.32 -1.38 -0.17
N LYS A 109 -25.16 -1.05 -1.15
CA LYS A 109 -24.95 -1.38 -2.56
C LYS A 109 -23.68 -0.74 -3.12
N GLN A 110 -23.43 0.54 -2.83
CA GLN A 110 -22.19 1.22 -3.22
C GLN A 110 -20.95 0.55 -2.61
N LYS A 111 -20.99 0.20 -1.31
CA LYS A 111 -19.89 -0.54 -0.66
C LYS A 111 -19.67 -1.91 -1.28
N TYR A 112 -20.75 -2.61 -1.65
CA TYR A 112 -20.67 -3.91 -2.31
C TYR A 112 -20.04 -3.80 -3.71
N GLU A 113 -20.48 -2.83 -4.53
CA GLU A 113 -19.91 -2.58 -5.85
C GLU A 113 -18.42 -2.21 -5.76
N HIS A 114 -18.06 -1.35 -4.81
CA HIS A 114 -16.67 -0.99 -4.54
C HIS A 114 -15.81 -2.21 -4.18
N SER A 115 -16.25 -3.01 -3.21
CA SER A 115 -15.55 -4.25 -2.83
C SER A 115 -15.45 -5.24 -4.00
N GLN A 116 -16.47 -5.34 -4.85
CA GLN A 116 -16.43 -6.18 -6.04
C GLN A 116 -15.38 -5.70 -7.06
N HIS A 117 -15.22 -4.38 -7.21
CA HIS A 117 -14.18 -3.80 -8.05
C HIS A 117 -12.78 -4.07 -7.48
N GLU A 118 -12.57 -3.89 -6.18
CA GLU A 118 -11.30 -4.21 -5.52
C GLU A 118 -10.92 -5.69 -5.68
N LEU A 119 -11.89 -6.60 -5.49
CA LEU A 119 -11.69 -8.04 -5.70
C LEU A 119 -11.23 -8.36 -7.13
N LYS A 120 -11.82 -7.70 -8.14
CA LYS A 120 -11.39 -7.88 -9.54
C LYS A 120 -9.95 -7.40 -9.74
N THR A 121 -9.59 -6.24 -9.17
CA THR A 121 -8.23 -5.69 -9.26
C THR A 121 -7.21 -6.60 -8.57
N LEU A 122 -7.49 -7.06 -7.35
CA LEU A 122 -6.64 -7.99 -6.62
C LEU A 122 -6.49 -9.32 -7.37
N ASN A 123 -7.58 -9.85 -7.94
CA ASN A 123 -7.52 -11.07 -8.73
C ASN A 123 -6.63 -10.91 -9.98
N ASN A 124 -6.73 -9.77 -10.67
CA ASN A 124 -5.84 -9.46 -11.81
C ASN A 124 -4.37 -9.38 -11.37
N ARG A 125 -4.09 -8.78 -10.21
CA ARG A 125 -2.74 -8.73 -9.62
C ARG A 125 -2.21 -10.13 -9.28
N ILE A 126 -3.04 -10.99 -8.70
CA ILE A 126 -2.70 -12.39 -8.42
C ILE A 126 -2.37 -13.14 -9.71
N ILE A 127 -3.16 -12.94 -10.77
CA ILE A 127 -2.90 -13.55 -12.08
C ILE A 127 -1.55 -13.08 -12.64
N GLY A 128 -1.25 -11.78 -12.56
CA GLY A 128 0.03 -11.21 -12.97
C GLY A 128 1.21 -11.84 -12.22
N LEU A 129 1.19 -11.79 -10.89
CA LEU A 129 2.24 -12.36 -10.04
C LEU A 129 2.44 -13.88 -10.27
N ASN A 130 1.36 -14.61 -10.56
CA ASN A 130 1.47 -16.03 -10.85
C ASN A 130 2.16 -16.29 -12.19
N ASN A 131 1.94 -15.44 -13.18
CA ASN A 131 2.65 -15.51 -14.46
C ASN A 131 4.15 -15.18 -14.29
N ASP A 132 4.47 -14.11 -13.56
CA ASP A 132 5.86 -13.75 -13.26
C ASP A 132 6.59 -14.88 -12.52
N ASN A 133 5.93 -15.49 -11.54
CA ASN A 133 6.48 -16.61 -10.79
C ASN A 133 6.71 -17.85 -11.69
N LYS A 134 5.81 -18.12 -12.65
CA LYS A 134 6.03 -19.17 -13.66
C LYS A 134 7.24 -18.86 -14.54
N GLU A 135 7.41 -17.61 -14.95
CA GLU A 135 8.56 -17.19 -15.75
C GLU A 135 9.88 -17.32 -14.98
N ILE A 136 9.92 -16.84 -13.73
CA ILE A 136 11.07 -16.98 -12.83
C ILE A 136 11.43 -18.45 -12.61
N LYS A 137 10.43 -19.34 -12.47
CA LYS A 137 10.67 -20.79 -12.37
C LYS A 137 11.30 -21.36 -13.63
N LYS A 138 10.83 -20.96 -14.81
CA LYS A 138 11.42 -21.37 -16.10
C LYS A 138 12.86 -20.88 -16.22
N ASN A 139 13.12 -19.62 -15.89
CA ASN A 139 14.46 -19.04 -15.90
C ASN A 139 15.40 -19.76 -14.93
N ASN A 140 14.95 -20.06 -13.70
CA ASN A 140 15.70 -20.86 -12.76
C ASN A 140 16.03 -22.27 -13.28
N TYR A 141 15.08 -22.92 -13.96
CA TYR A 141 15.32 -24.23 -14.57
C TYR A 141 16.42 -24.15 -15.63
N THR A 142 16.34 -23.19 -16.55
CA THR A 142 17.37 -23.01 -17.60
C THR A 142 18.74 -22.65 -17.03
N LEU A 143 18.81 -21.82 -15.99
CA LEU A 143 20.06 -21.49 -15.30
C LEU A 143 20.67 -22.73 -14.63
N LYS A 144 19.84 -23.57 -13.98
CA LYS A 144 20.30 -24.85 -13.42
C LYS A 144 20.87 -25.77 -14.50
N GLU A 145 20.25 -25.86 -15.67
CA GLU A 145 20.78 -26.63 -16.79
C GLU A 145 22.11 -26.09 -17.31
N LYS A 146 22.25 -24.77 -17.46
CA LYS A 146 23.51 -24.12 -17.84
C LYS A 146 24.62 -24.38 -16.83
N ILE A 147 24.33 -24.26 -15.53
CA ILE A 147 25.29 -24.56 -14.45
C ILE A 147 25.74 -26.02 -14.55
N LYS A 148 24.80 -26.96 -14.72
CA LYS A 148 25.14 -28.39 -14.89
C LYS A 148 26.01 -28.63 -16.12
N HIS A 149 25.71 -27.96 -17.24
CA HIS A 149 26.51 -28.05 -18.46
C HIS A 149 27.94 -27.53 -18.27
N PHE A 150 28.10 -26.37 -17.62
CA PHE A 150 29.43 -25.82 -17.31
C PHE A 150 30.21 -26.69 -16.32
N GLN A 151 29.56 -27.22 -15.29
CA GLN A 151 30.18 -28.17 -14.37
C GLN A 151 30.71 -29.41 -15.10
N ASN A 152 29.92 -29.99 -16.00
CA ASN A 152 30.34 -31.14 -16.80
C ASN A 152 31.50 -30.79 -17.74
N THR A 153 31.46 -29.61 -18.37
CA THR A 153 32.52 -29.12 -19.27
C THR A 153 33.82 -28.91 -18.49
N LEU A 154 33.76 -28.27 -17.32
CA LEU A 154 34.90 -28.03 -16.45
C LEU A 154 35.50 -29.35 -15.95
N GLN A 155 34.67 -30.32 -15.58
CA GLN A 155 35.12 -31.65 -15.19
C GLN A 155 35.83 -32.38 -16.35
N SER A 156 35.30 -32.28 -17.57
CA SER A 156 35.93 -32.83 -18.77
C SER A 156 37.30 -32.18 -19.04
N LEU A 157 37.37 -30.84 -18.95
CA LEU A 157 38.59 -30.07 -19.13
C LEU A 157 39.66 -30.42 -18.07
N LYS A 158 39.25 -30.54 -16.81
CA LYS A 158 40.13 -30.98 -15.71
C LYS A 158 40.72 -32.36 -15.99
N ASN A 159 39.89 -33.30 -16.46
CA ASN A 159 40.36 -34.62 -16.85
C ASN A 159 41.36 -34.53 -18.02
N GLN A 160 41.07 -33.73 -19.05
CA GLN A 160 41.96 -33.52 -20.18
C GLN A 160 43.33 -32.98 -19.74
N TYR A 161 43.38 -31.91 -18.95
CA TYR A 161 44.63 -31.37 -18.45
C TYR A 161 45.40 -32.37 -17.58
N THR A 162 44.69 -33.14 -16.76
CA THR A 162 45.34 -34.20 -15.96
C THR A 162 45.99 -35.25 -16.87
N HIS A 163 45.36 -35.61 -17.98
CA HIS A 163 45.95 -36.53 -18.97
C HIS A 163 47.15 -35.90 -19.69
N GLU A 164 47.08 -34.63 -20.08
CA GLU A 164 48.18 -33.91 -20.73
C GLU A 164 49.40 -33.76 -19.80
N ILE A 165 49.17 -33.44 -18.52
CA ILE A 165 50.21 -33.39 -17.49
C ILE A 165 50.90 -34.74 -17.37
N ARG A 166 50.13 -35.84 -17.20
CA ARG A 166 50.71 -37.19 -17.12
C ARG A 166 51.50 -37.58 -18.38
N LYS A 167 51.01 -37.20 -19.57
CA LYS A 167 51.73 -37.43 -20.83
C LYS A 167 53.07 -36.68 -20.84
N LYS A 168 53.08 -35.43 -20.39
CA LYS A 168 54.31 -34.62 -20.27
C LYS A 168 55.27 -35.16 -19.22
N GLU A 169 54.78 -35.60 -18.07
CA GLU A 169 55.59 -36.28 -17.05
C GLU A 169 56.28 -37.52 -17.63
N ILE A 170 55.57 -38.33 -18.42
CA ILE A 170 56.15 -39.51 -19.09
C ILE A 170 57.20 -39.11 -20.15
N GLU A 171 56.94 -38.06 -20.95
CA GLU A 171 57.91 -37.54 -21.93
C GLU A 171 59.19 -37.02 -21.25
N ILE A 172 59.05 -36.25 -20.16
CA ILE A 172 60.17 -35.75 -19.35
C ILE A 172 60.96 -36.91 -18.75
N GLN A 173 60.27 -37.92 -18.22
CA GLN A 173 60.91 -39.11 -17.66
C GLN A 173 61.72 -39.86 -18.72
N LYS A 174 61.18 -40.06 -19.93
CA LYS A 174 61.92 -40.67 -21.04
C LYS A 174 63.13 -39.84 -21.49
N LEU A 175 63.03 -38.51 -21.51
CA LEU A 175 64.15 -37.62 -21.83
C LEU A 175 65.24 -37.69 -20.77
N LYS A 176 64.85 -37.70 -19.48
CA LYS A 176 65.76 -37.87 -18.35
C LYS A 176 66.52 -39.19 -18.45
N GLU A 177 65.83 -40.29 -18.76
CA GLU A 177 66.46 -41.60 -18.99
C GLU A 177 67.43 -41.59 -20.18
N LYS A 178 67.07 -40.96 -21.30
CA LYS A 178 67.98 -40.84 -22.46
C LYS A 178 69.22 -40.00 -22.15
N LEU A 179 69.06 -38.88 -21.45
CA LEU A 179 70.17 -38.04 -21.00
C LEU A 179 71.08 -38.79 -20.04
N GLN A 180 70.50 -39.52 -19.08
CA GLN A 180 71.26 -40.33 -18.13
C GLN A 180 72.03 -41.45 -18.83
N LYS A 181 71.43 -42.12 -19.83
CA LYS A 181 72.12 -43.10 -20.68
C LYS A 181 73.30 -42.48 -21.42
N ARG A 182 73.10 -41.34 -22.12
CA ARG A 182 74.18 -40.63 -22.81
C ARG A 182 75.28 -40.15 -21.87
N PHE A 183 74.92 -39.64 -20.70
CA PHE A 183 75.87 -39.22 -19.67
C PHE A 183 76.73 -40.40 -19.19
N ASN A 184 76.09 -41.54 -18.90
CA ASN A 184 76.79 -42.75 -18.51
C ASN A 184 77.68 -43.32 -19.63
N GLU A 185 77.22 -43.33 -20.89
CA GLU A 185 78.02 -43.72 -22.06
C GLU A 185 79.23 -42.80 -22.28
N SER A 186 79.07 -41.49 -22.06
CA SER A 186 80.17 -40.53 -22.10
C SER A 186 81.17 -40.75 -20.96
N MET A 187 80.69 -41.08 -19.76
CA MET A 187 81.55 -41.41 -18.62
C MET A 187 82.27 -42.74 -18.77
N SER A 188 81.70 -43.73 -19.47
CA SER A 188 82.37 -45.00 -19.73
C SER A 188 83.37 -44.93 -20.89
N ASN A 189 83.10 -44.11 -21.92
CA ASN A 189 83.97 -43.98 -23.10
C ASN A 189 85.09 -42.95 -22.90
N SER A 190 84.94 -42.04 -21.94
CA SER A 190 86.00 -41.13 -21.54
C SER A 190 86.59 -41.63 -20.22
N ASN A 191 87.76 -42.27 -20.24
CA ASN A 191 88.60 -42.48 -19.06
C ASN A 191 89.15 -41.12 -18.56
N ILE A 192 88.31 -40.10 -18.48
CA ILE A 192 88.65 -38.75 -18.07
C ILE A 192 88.16 -38.60 -16.63
N ARG A 193 89.10 -38.80 -15.71
CA ARG A 193 88.97 -38.42 -14.30
C ARG A 193 88.86 -36.90 -14.23
N TYR A 194 87.65 -36.37 -14.28
CA TYR A 194 87.42 -34.96 -13.99
C TYR A 194 87.57 -34.74 -12.48
N HIS A 195 88.62 -34.00 -12.11
CA HIS A 195 88.72 -33.37 -10.80
C HIS A 195 87.64 -32.30 -10.72
N VAL A 196 86.68 -32.45 -9.81
CA VAL A 196 85.71 -31.39 -9.49
C VAL A 196 86.48 -30.33 -8.70
N SER A 197 87.25 -29.52 -9.40
CA SER A 197 87.76 -28.27 -8.87
C SER A 197 86.58 -27.32 -8.86
N ASN A 198 86.00 -27.09 -7.68
CA ASN A 198 85.01 -26.04 -7.43
C ASN A 198 85.60 -24.69 -7.87
N PRO A 199 85.21 -24.13 -9.03
CA PRO A 199 85.55 -22.78 -9.36
C PRO A 199 84.43 -21.95 -8.72
N LEU A 200 84.61 -21.56 -7.46
CA LEU A 200 83.95 -20.37 -6.91
C LEU A 200 84.50 -19.16 -7.66
N SER A 201 84.17 -19.07 -8.93
CA SER A 201 84.20 -17.85 -9.69
C SER A 201 83.04 -17.06 -9.12
N LYS A 202 83.34 -15.96 -8.43
CA LYS A 202 82.38 -14.86 -8.28
C LYS A 202 81.87 -14.57 -9.68
N ILE A 203 80.71 -15.11 -10.03
CA ILE A 203 79.92 -14.62 -11.13
C ILE A 203 79.47 -13.24 -10.66
N VAL A 204 80.23 -12.22 -11.05
CA VAL A 204 79.67 -10.90 -11.25
C VAL A 204 78.60 -11.11 -12.32
N MET A 205 77.36 -11.29 -11.87
CA MET A 205 76.20 -11.20 -12.75
C MET A 205 76.17 -9.75 -13.22
N THR A 206 76.70 -9.54 -14.43
CA THR A 206 76.36 -8.40 -15.26
C THR A 206 74.84 -8.36 -15.38
N ASN A 207 74.25 -7.28 -14.87
CA ASN A 207 72.83 -6.96 -14.88
C ASN A 207 72.28 -6.83 -16.30
N ASP A 208 72.05 -7.93 -17.02
CA ASP A 208 71.41 -7.89 -18.34
C ASP A 208 70.34 -8.98 -18.56
N LYS A 209 69.81 -9.55 -17.48
CA LYS A 209 68.52 -10.25 -17.49
C LYS A 209 67.75 -9.88 -16.24
N LYS A 210 66.94 -8.81 -16.33
CA LYS A 210 65.80 -8.57 -15.43
C LYS A 210 65.03 -9.89 -15.35
N SER A 211 65.13 -10.49 -14.18
CA SER A 211 64.90 -11.90 -13.96
C SER A 211 63.42 -12.10 -13.66
N SER A 212 62.76 -12.97 -14.42
CA SER A 212 61.36 -13.38 -14.25
C SER A 212 60.94 -13.68 -12.81
N ASN A 213 61.88 -13.97 -11.91
CA ASN A 213 61.62 -14.16 -10.48
C ASN A 213 61.39 -12.85 -9.73
N GLU A 214 62.11 -11.78 -10.07
CA GLU A 214 61.92 -10.46 -9.48
C GLU A 214 60.58 -9.87 -9.92
N ASP A 215 60.19 -10.11 -11.18
CA ASP A 215 58.84 -9.81 -11.67
C ASP A 215 57.79 -10.67 -10.97
N MET A 216 58.05 -11.96 -10.72
CA MET A 216 57.11 -12.84 -10.00
C MET A 216 56.93 -12.40 -8.53
N PHE A 217 58.01 -12.06 -7.82
CA PHE A 217 57.93 -11.51 -6.47
C PHE A 217 57.27 -10.13 -6.47
N SER A 218 57.54 -9.29 -7.48
CA SER A 218 56.88 -7.99 -7.64
C SER A 218 55.37 -8.15 -7.89
N ILE A 219 54.95 -9.10 -8.72
CA ILE A 219 53.53 -9.42 -8.95
C ILE A 219 52.90 -9.97 -7.68
N LEU A 220 53.60 -10.83 -6.92
CA LEU A 220 53.10 -11.34 -5.65
C LEU A 220 52.89 -10.19 -4.65
N ILE A 221 53.89 -9.32 -4.50
CA ILE A 221 53.84 -8.14 -3.63
C ILE A 221 52.72 -7.21 -4.08
N SER A 222 52.62 -6.87 -5.37
CA SER A 222 51.53 -6.04 -5.90
C SER A 222 50.16 -6.69 -5.73
N ASN A 223 50.03 -8.02 -5.80
CA ASN A 223 48.78 -8.70 -5.50
C ASN A 223 48.44 -8.65 -4.01
N TYR A 224 49.43 -8.77 -3.12
CA TYR A 224 49.24 -8.59 -1.68
C TYR A 224 48.88 -7.14 -1.35
N GLU A 225 49.55 -6.16 -1.94
CA GLU A 225 49.25 -4.72 -1.79
C GLU A 225 47.86 -4.38 -2.34
N ASN A 226 47.48 -4.94 -3.48
CA ASN A 226 46.13 -4.76 -4.04
C ASN A 226 45.07 -5.43 -3.15
N SER A 227 45.31 -6.64 -2.67
CA SER A 227 44.40 -7.34 -1.75
C SER A 227 44.28 -6.60 -0.42
N GLU A 228 45.37 -6.03 0.10
CA GLU A 228 45.37 -5.20 1.30
C GLU A 228 44.60 -3.89 1.07
N LYS A 229 44.75 -3.26 -0.10
CA LYS A 229 44.02 -2.06 -0.48
C LYS A 229 42.53 -2.32 -0.67
N GLU A 230 42.16 -3.44 -1.28
CA GLU A 230 40.77 -3.88 -1.41
C GLU A 230 40.16 -4.14 -0.03
N LEU A 231 40.87 -4.86 0.85
CA LEU A 231 40.44 -5.11 2.22
C LEU A 231 40.30 -3.80 3.03
N HIS A 232 41.22 -2.85 2.85
CA HIS A 232 41.14 -1.53 3.47
C HIS A 232 39.92 -0.74 2.97
N ASN A 233 39.66 -0.76 1.66
CA ASN A 233 38.50 -0.10 1.08
C ASN A 233 37.19 -0.74 1.54
N GLU A 234 37.09 -2.06 1.56
CA GLU A 234 35.94 -2.78 2.12
C GLU A 234 35.74 -2.44 3.60
N ASN A 235 36.83 -2.34 4.38
CA ASN A 235 36.76 -1.91 5.78
C ASN A 235 36.25 -0.46 5.93
N CYS A 236 36.68 0.46 5.07
CA CYS A 236 36.18 1.83 5.04
C CYS A 236 34.70 1.89 4.68
N LEU A 237 34.28 1.14 3.66
CA LEU A 237 32.87 1.06 3.26
C LEU A 237 32.01 0.46 4.38
N LEU A 238 32.46 -0.61 5.02
CA LEU A 238 31.75 -1.21 6.17
C LEU A 238 31.64 -0.26 7.36
N ARG A 239 32.64 0.59 7.59
CA ARG A 239 32.57 1.63 8.63
C ARG A 239 31.57 2.71 8.27
N GLN A 240 31.54 3.11 7.00
CA GLN A 240 30.59 4.09 6.50
C GLN A 240 29.16 3.55 6.62
N THR A 241 28.90 2.33 6.15
CA THR A 241 27.55 1.75 6.24
C THR A 241 27.11 1.55 7.69
N LEU A 242 28.03 1.19 8.60
CA LEU A 242 27.72 1.07 10.03
C LEU A 242 27.37 2.43 10.66
N TYR A 243 28.07 3.49 10.24
CA TYR A 243 27.78 4.86 10.65
C TYR A 243 26.43 5.35 10.11
N ASP A 244 26.14 5.05 8.84
CA ASP A 244 24.87 5.40 8.20
C ASP A 244 23.69 4.70 8.92
N ILE A 245 23.83 3.42 9.25
CA ILE A 245 22.83 2.66 10.05
C ILE A 245 22.69 3.27 11.46
N TYR A 246 23.80 3.62 12.11
CA TYR A 246 23.77 4.28 13.42
C TYR A 246 22.99 5.60 13.37
N LYS A 247 23.27 6.45 12.37
CA LYS A 247 22.58 7.74 12.17
C LYS A 247 21.11 7.57 11.82
N GLU A 248 20.77 6.58 10.99
CA GLU A 248 19.38 6.31 10.63
C GLU A 248 18.56 5.83 11.84
N ILE A 249 19.13 4.96 12.68
CA ILE A 249 18.49 4.52 13.94
C ILE A 249 18.37 5.68 14.94
N GLU A 250 19.42 6.51 15.08
CA GLU A 250 19.43 7.70 15.92
C GLU A 250 18.33 8.71 15.50
N LEU A 251 18.13 8.89 14.20
CA LEU A 251 17.10 9.75 13.61
C LEU A 251 15.69 9.20 13.83
N ILE A 252 15.47 7.89 13.66
CA ILE A 252 14.15 7.29 13.90
C ILE A 252 13.77 7.30 15.39
N LEU A 253 14.76 7.16 16.28
CA LEU A 253 14.54 7.24 17.73
C LEU A 253 14.37 8.68 18.26
N GLY A 254 14.46 9.71 17.42
CA GLY A 254 14.22 11.10 17.80
C GLY A 254 15.22 11.65 18.82
N VAL A 255 16.45 11.14 18.83
CA VAL A 255 17.49 11.52 19.82
C VAL A 255 18.11 12.90 19.55
N GLU A 256 17.61 13.67 18.58
CA GLU A 256 17.96 15.09 18.46
C GLU A 256 17.17 15.92 19.50
N GLU A 257 17.70 15.96 20.73
CA GLU A 257 17.52 17.12 21.59
C GLU A 257 18.23 18.33 20.95
N GLY A 258 17.43 19.27 20.43
CA GLY A 258 17.88 20.63 20.13
C GLY A 258 17.50 21.14 18.74
N GLU A 259 16.22 21.39 18.50
CA GLU A 259 15.78 22.29 17.43
C GLU A 259 16.35 23.70 17.72
N ASN A 260 17.43 24.07 17.04
CA ASN A 260 17.66 25.49 16.74
C ASN A 260 16.88 25.79 15.46
N GLU A 261 15.78 26.53 15.60
CA GLU A 261 15.01 27.09 14.49
C GLU A 261 15.95 27.82 13.51
N PHE A 262 16.01 27.31 12.29
CA PHE A 262 16.70 27.95 11.17
C PHE A 262 15.88 29.16 10.70
N ASP A 263 16.39 30.38 10.93
CA ASP A 263 15.82 31.63 10.40
C ASP A 263 16.47 31.98 9.05
N PRO A 264 15.75 31.85 7.92
CA PRO A 264 16.31 32.01 6.58
C PRO A 264 16.71 33.46 6.22
N ASN A 265 16.59 34.43 7.13
CA ASN A 265 16.94 35.83 6.86
C ASN A 265 18.25 36.33 7.49
N ASN A 266 19.00 35.48 8.20
CA ASN A 266 20.26 35.88 8.80
C ASN A 266 21.45 35.68 7.84
N VAL A 267 21.91 36.77 7.22
CA VAL A 267 22.95 36.76 6.16
C VAL A 267 24.32 36.31 6.68
N ASP A 268 24.58 36.43 7.99
CA ASP A 268 25.85 36.00 8.59
C ASP A 268 25.98 34.47 8.73
N GLU A 269 24.85 33.73 8.72
CA GLU A 269 24.84 32.26 8.80
C GLU A 269 25.07 31.61 7.43
N VAL A 270 24.60 32.24 6.35
CA VAL A 270 24.80 31.76 4.97
C VAL A 270 26.28 31.78 4.57
N THR A 271 27.05 32.72 5.12
CA THR A 271 28.50 32.80 4.85
C THR A 271 29.36 31.83 5.68
N ASN A 272 28.85 31.27 6.77
CA ASN A 272 29.60 30.32 7.60
C ASN A 272 29.49 28.85 7.14
N ILE A 273 28.56 28.53 6.23
CA ILE A 273 28.41 27.18 5.64
C ILE A 273 29.67 26.75 4.85
N LEU A 274 30.54 27.68 4.44
CA LEU A 274 31.72 27.37 3.64
C LEU A 274 33.03 27.20 4.43
N VAL A 275 33.03 27.32 5.77
CA VAL A 275 34.27 27.22 6.57
C VAL A 275 34.19 26.29 7.79
N GLU A 276 33.05 25.69 8.09
CA GLU A 276 33.00 24.72 9.18
C GLU A 276 33.63 23.38 8.77
N ASN A 277 34.89 23.21 9.16
CA ASN A 277 35.30 21.96 9.80
C ASN A 277 34.26 21.64 10.86
N GLU A 278 33.22 20.92 10.48
CA GLU A 278 32.19 20.45 11.39
C GLU A 278 32.87 19.87 12.62
N TYR A 279 32.50 20.39 13.77
CA TYR A 279 32.73 19.72 15.04
C TYR A 279 32.16 18.31 14.91
N MET A 280 33.02 17.32 14.61
CA MET A 280 32.63 15.93 14.76
C MET A 280 32.23 15.76 16.22
N LYS A 281 30.95 15.47 16.46
CA LYS A 281 30.46 15.09 17.78
C LYS A 281 31.37 13.96 18.30
N PRO A 282 31.82 13.97 19.57
CA PRO A 282 32.73 12.95 20.09
C PRO A 282 32.21 11.52 19.89
N GLU A 283 30.89 11.36 19.81
CA GLU A 283 30.16 10.13 19.48
C GLU A 283 30.32 9.69 18.02
N ASP A 284 30.61 10.60 17.09
CA ASP A 284 30.83 10.27 15.67
C ASP A 284 32.31 9.98 15.37
N ALA A 285 33.22 10.53 16.19
CA ALA A 285 34.67 10.31 16.06
C ALA A 285 35.07 8.84 16.33
N GLN A 286 34.24 8.09 17.06
CA GLN A 286 34.51 6.70 17.44
C GLN A 286 34.49 5.71 16.27
N PHE A 287 33.78 6.03 15.19
CA PHE A 287 33.73 5.22 13.96
C PHE A 287 35.03 5.28 13.15
N LYS A 288 35.86 6.32 13.40
CA LYS A 288 37.17 6.52 12.77
C LYS A 288 38.33 5.89 13.56
N LEU A 289 38.09 5.40 14.79
CA LEU A 289 39.11 4.72 15.59
C LEU A 289 39.45 3.31 15.07
N PRO A 290 40.67 2.80 15.29
CA PRO A 290 41.04 1.42 14.96
C PRO A 290 40.06 0.40 15.58
N LEU A 291 39.65 -0.59 14.78
CA LEU A 291 38.65 -1.59 15.20
C LEU A 291 39.07 -2.38 16.44
N SER A 292 40.38 -2.54 16.67
CA SER A 292 40.90 -3.18 17.89
C SER A 292 40.52 -2.44 19.18
N ILE A 293 40.21 -1.14 19.09
CA ILE A 293 39.91 -0.27 20.22
C ILE A 293 38.41 0.02 20.30
N SER A 294 37.76 0.24 19.16
CA SER A 294 36.36 0.69 19.13
C SER A 294 35.33 -0.43 18.94
N ARG A 295 35.72 -1.64 18.52
CA ARG A 295 34.77 -2.73 18.15
C ARG A 295 33.86 -3.14 19.29
N GLU A 296 34.38 -3.33 20.50
CA GLU A 296 33.59 -3.83 21.62
C GLU A 296 32.58 -2.77 22.09
N TYR A 297 33.03 -1.52 22.18
CA TYR A 297 32.20 -0.38 22.55
C TYR A 297 31.14 -0.04 21.49
N LEU A 298 31.52 0.07 20.21
CA LEU A 298 30.58 0.28 19.09
C LEU A 298 29.56 -0.85 18.99
N GLY A 299 30.02 -2.10 19.17
CA GLY A 299 29.14 -3.27 19.15
C GLY A 299 28.09 -3.22 20.26
N GLN A 300 28.49 -2.88 21.49
CA GLN A 300 27.55 -2.70 22.59
C GLN A 300 26.58 -1.55 22.31
N ARG A 301 27.08 -0.37 21.91
CA ARG A 301 26.26 0.82 21.65
C ARG A 301 25.22 0.61 20.55
N ILE A 302 25.61 -0.04 19.45
CA ILE A 302 24.71 -0.34 18.33
C ILE A 302 23.68 -1.40 18.75
N ASN A 303 24.06 -2.39 19.55
CA ASN A 303 23.11 -3.36 20.09
C ASN A 303 22.10 -2.69 21.03
N ASP A 304 22.54 -1.79 21.92
CA ASP A 304 21.65 -1.04 22.81
C ASP A 304 20.67 -0.17 22.01
N LEU A 305 21.14 0.49 20.96
CA LEU A 305 20.28 1.28 20.06
C LEU A 305 19.31 0.40 19.27
N LEU A 306 19.74 -0.77 18.80
CA LEU A 306 18.88 -1.73 18.12
C LEU A 306 17.84 -2.32 19.08
N GLU A 307 18.17 -2.50 20.35
CA GLU A 307 17.24 -2.97 21.37
C GLU A 307 16.19 -1.90 21.68
N GLN A 308 16.59 -0.63 21.82
CA GLN A 308 15.67 0.50 21.94
C GLN A 308 14.78 0.66 20.70
N PHE A 309 15.35 0.53 19.50
CA PHE A 309 14.61 0.56 18.24
C PHE A 309 13.62 -0.61 18.13
N LYS A 310 14.00 -1.79 18.61
CA LYS A 310 13.12 -2.96 18.65
C LYS A 310 11.96 -2.74 19.62
N GLU A 311 12.19 -2.15 20.78
CA GLU A 311 11.14 -1.77 21.73
C GLU A 311 10.20 -0.72 21.12
N TYR A 312 10.74 0.30 20.43
CA TYR A 312 9.96 1.31 19.71
C TYR A 312 9.10 0.71 18.59
N ILE A 313 9.64 -0.22 17.80
CA ILE A 313 8.86 -0.97 16.81
C ILE A 313 7.79 -1.81 17.49
N PHE A 314 8.10 -2.45 18.62
CA PHE A 314 7.13 -3.27 19.34
C PHE A 314 5.97 -2.44 19.89
N SER A 315 6.25 -1.23 20.40
CA SER A 315 5.19 -0.29 20.81
C SER A 315 4.35 0.20 19.64
N ILE A 316 4.97 0.50 18.48
CA ILE A 316 4.22 0.84 17.26
C ILE A 316 3.40 -0.35 16.78
N GLN A 317 3.90 -1.59 16.92
CA GLN A 317 3.21 -2.81 16.52
C GLN A 317 2.03 -3.16 17.45
N GLU A 318 2.13 -2.90 18.74
CA GLU A 318 0.98 -2.99 19.64
C GLU A 318 -0.06 -1.91 19.32
N GLU A 319 0.36 -0.65 19.12
CA GLU A 319 -0.54 0.43 18.71
C GLU A 319 -1.17 0.19 17.32
N THR A 320 -0.44 -0.42 16.38
CA THR A 320 -0.96 -0.77 15.05
C THR A 320 -1.77 -2.06 15.04
N ASN A 321 -1.57 -3.02 15.95
CA ASN A 321 -2.46 -4.18 16.11
C ASN A 321 -3.80 -3.77 16.73
N ASP A 322 -3.80 -2.82 17.68
CA ASP A 322 -5.03 -2.21 18.21
C ASP A 322 -5.73 -1.33 17.16
N GLN A 323 -4.98 -0.76 16.21
CA GLN A 323 -5.55 -0.03 15.09
C GLN A 323 -5.90 -0.89 13.87
N GLN A 324 -5.34 -2.10 13.66
CA GLN A 324 -5.57 -2.98 12.48
C GLN A 324 -6.84 -3.83 12.54
N ASP A 325 -7.57 -3.87 13.66
CA ASP A 325 -9.01 -4.20 13.65
C ASP A 325 -9.86 -3.07 13.02
N ASN A 326 -9.24 -1.93 12.69
CA ASN A 326 -9.77 -0.87 11.85
C ASN A 326 -8.84 -0.64 10.64
N THR A 327 -9.38 -0.33 9.46
CA THR A 327 -8.58 0.23 8.35
C THR A 327 -7.40 -0.62 7.84
N VAL A 328 -7.73 -1.80 7.33
CA VAL A 328 -7.12 -2.31 6.09
C VAL A 328 -7.11 -1.16 5.08
N ASN A 329 -5.95 -0.55 4.81
CA ASN A 329 -5.66 0.12 3.53
C ASN A 329 -4.24 0.67 3.40
N ASN A 330 -3.69 0.36 2.21
CA ASN A 330 -2.79 1.16 1.36
C ASN A 330 -1.31 1.26 1.73
N ASP A 331 -0.39 0.64 0.99
CA ASP A 331 0.03 0.90 -0.41
C ASP A 331 1.12 1.98 -0.56
N ASN A 332 2.20 1.54 -1.23
CA ASN A 332 3.05 2.25 -2.19
C ASN A 332 4.21 3.16 -1.73
N LYS A 333 5.38 2.88 -2.36
CA LYS A 333 6.23 3.79 -3.17
C LYS A 333 7.22 2.90 -3.98
N LEU A 334 7.22 2.79 -5.33
CA LEU A 334 7.56 3.74 -6.42
C LEU A 334 8.98 4.32 -6.25
N GLU A 335 9.88 4.48 -7.23
CA GLU A 335 10.09 4.08 -8.64
C GLU A 335 11.41 4.80 -9.03
N THR A 336 12.34 4.25 -9.84
CA THR A 336 13.29 5.09 -10.61
C THR A 336 13.83 4.40 -11.87
N ASN A 337 14.00 5.21 -12.91
CA ASN A 337 14.04 4.93 -14.34
C ASN A 337 15.44 4.70 -14.96
N MET A 338 15.39 4.13 -16.18
CA MET A 338 16.25 4.30 -17.38
C MET A 338 17.76 3.96 -17.31
N GLN A 339 18.19 3.04 -18.19
CA GLN A 339 18.99 3.43 -19.36
C GLN A 339 19.12 2.33 -20.43
N ILE A 340 18.98 2.80 -21.67
CA ILE A 340 19.17 2.11 -22.94
C ILE A 340 20.59 2.44 -23.43
N ASP A 341 21.17 1.46 -24.12
CA ASP A 341 22.18 1.53 -25.19
C ASP A 341 23.63 1.04 -24.99
N GLU A 342 23.99 0.24 -26.01
CA GLU A 342 25.30 0.01 -26.65
C GLU A 342 26.39 -0.76 -25.90
N TYR A 343 26.73 -1.97 -26.39
CA TYR A 343 28.12 -2.29 -26.82
C TYR A 343 28.18 -3.53 -27.73
N TYR A 344 28.42 -3.25 -29.02
CA TYR A 344 29.13 -3.98 -30.07
C TYR A 344 29.03 -5.51 -30.30
N ASN A 345 28.55 -5.78 -31.52
CA ASN A 345 28.99 -6.82 -32.47
C ASN A 345 30.43 -7.32 -32.29
N ASN A 346 30.62 -8.66 -32.21
CA ASN A 346 31.47 -9.36 -33.19
C ASN A 346 31.26 -10.89 -33.17
N SER A 347 31.36 -11.48 -34.37
CA SER A 347 31.66 -12.90 -34.68
C SER A 347 30.57 -13.60 -35.51
N LYS A 348 30.69 -13.41 -36.83
CA LYS A 348 30.16 -14.30 -37.88
C LYS A 348 30.80 -15.69 -37.74
N SER A 349 30.00 -16.72 -37.44
CA SER A 349 30.21 -18.10 -37.92
C SER A 349 29.02 -19.04 -37.60
N GLY A 350 27.77 -18.64 -37.91
CA GLY A 350 26.59 -19.49 -37.69
C GLY A 350 25.37 -19.18 -38.56
N ASN A 351 25.61 -18.64 -39.76
CA ASN A 351 24.63 -17.89 -40.57
C ASN A 351 23.71 -18.75 -41.44
N PHE A 352 23.00 -19.74 -40.89
CA PHE A 352 21.86 -20.32 -41.63
C PHE A 352 20.69 -20.71 -40.73
N ILE A 353 20.97 -21.25 -39.54
CA ILE A 353 19.91 -21.64 -38.58
C ILE A 353 19.39 -20.42 -37.79
N LYS A 354 20.27 -19.46 -37.48
CA LYS A 354 19.90 -18.24 -36.72
C LYS A 354 19.07 -17.22 -37.51
N GLU A 355 18.96 -17.36 -38.82
CA GLU A 355 18.27 -16.37 -39.67
C GLU A 355 16.76 -16.64 -39.79
N GLN A 356 16.34 -17.91 -39.67
CA GLN A 356 14.92 -18.27 -39.53
C GLN A 356 14.38 -17.96 -38.14
N GLU A 357 15.12 -18.28 -37.08
CA GLU A 357 14.72 -17.95 -35.70
C GLU A 357 14.67 -16.43 -35.47
N LYS A 358 15.63 -15.66 -36.02
CA LYS A 358 15.57 -14.19 -35.97
C LYS A 358 14.38 -13.61 -36.72
N LYS A 359 13.96 -14.20 -37.84
CA LYS A 359 12.76 -13.75 -38.56
C LYS A 359 11.49 -14.00 -37.78
N LEU A 360 11.35 -15.19 -37.19
CA LEU A 360 10.20 -15.53 -36.32
C LEU A 360 10.13 -14.62 -35.09
N VAL A 361 11.25 -14.40 -34.41
CA VAL A 361 11.32 -13.50 -33.24
C VAL A 361 11.05 -12.04 -33.64
N PHE A 362 11.53 -11.60 -34.81
CA PHE A 362 11.26 -10.25 -35.30
C PHE A 362 9.79 -10.04 -35.66
N GLU A 363 9.14 -11.04 -36.24
CA GLU A 363 7.72 -11.01 -36.59
C GLU A 363 6.84 -11.03 -35.33
N GLU A 364 7.18 -11.85 -34.33
CA GLU A 364 6.52 -11.83 -33.01
C GLU A 364 6.70 -10.50 -32.27
N LEU A 365 7.91 -9.91 -32.30
CA LEU A 365 8.15 -8.58 -31.72
C LEU A 365 7.38 -7.48 -32.45
N GLN A 366 7.22 -7.60 -33.77
CA GLN A 366 6.48 -6.65 -34.57
C GLN A 366 4.98 -6.68 -34.24
N ASP A 367 4.43 -7.87 -34.02
CA ASP A 367 3.04 -8.07 -33.58
C ASP A 367 2.81 -7.54 -32.16
N GLU A 368 3.74 -7.77 -31.23
CA GLU A 368 3.68 -7.17 -29.89
C GLU A 368 3.78 -5.63 -29.95
N TYR A 369 4.68 -5.09 -30.76
CA TYR A 369 4.80 -3.64 -30.96
C TYR A 369 3.50 -3.03 -31.48
N LEU A 370 2.84 -3.68 -32.45
CA LEU A 370 1.53 -3.27 -32.97
C LEU A 370 0.45 -3.32 -31.89
N LYS A 371 0.47 -4.34 -31.02
CA LYS A 371 -0.47 -4.49 -29.91
C LYS A 371 -0.27 -3.39 -28.86
N ILE A 372 0.96 -3.09 -28.49
CA ILE A 372 1.32 -2.00 -27.57
C ILE A 372 0.93 -0.65 -28.17
N LYS A 373 1.19 -0.42 -29.46
CA LYS A 373 0.80 0.80 -30.16
C LYS A 373 -0.72 0.99 -30.18
N LYS A 374 -1.48 -0.08 -30.37
CA LYS A 374 -2.95 -0.06 -30.31
C LYS A 374 -3.45 0.25 -28.89
N GLN A 375 -2.85 -0.34 -27.87
CA GLN A 375 -3.18 -0.04 -26.46
C GLN A 375 -2.84 1.41 -26.10
N LYS A 376 -1.69 1.92 -26.54
CA LYS A 376 -1.30 3.32 -26.33
C LYS A 376 -2.33 4.28 -26.94
N ASN A 377 -2.73 4.05 -28.19
CA ASN A 377 -3.74 4.88 -28.85
C ASN A 377 -5.11 4.82 -28.15
N GLN A 378 -5.50 3.66 -27.61
CA GLN A 378 -6.74 3.53 -26.82
C GLN A 378 -6.65 4.34 -25.53
N LEU A 379 -5.55 4.23 -24.80
CA LEU A 379 -5.31 4.95 -23.55
C LEU A 379 -5.26 6.47 -23.79
N GLU A 380 -4.68 6.90 -24.91
CA GLU A 380 -4.65 8.31 -25.31
C GLU A 380 -6.05 8.85 -25.66
N SER A 381 -6.89 8.02 -26.31
CA SER A 381 -8.31 8.35 -26.55
C SER A 381 -9.12 8.43 -25.24
N GLU A 382 -8.90 7.49 -24.31
CA GLU A 382 -9.53 7.52 -22.99
C GLU A 382 -9.10 8.76 -22.19
N LYS A 383 -7.80 9.07 -22.19
CA LYS A 383 -7.27 10.28 -21.55
C LYS A 383 -7.94 11.54 -22.11
N HIS A 384 -8.14 11.62 -23.42
CA HIS A 384 -8.85 12.74 -24.04
C HIS A 384 -10.31 12.84 -23.57
N LYS A 385 -11.03 11.72 -23.50
CA LYS A 385 -12.40 11.68 -22.97
C LYS A 385 -12.48 12.10 -21.51
N PHE A 386 -11.52 11.68 -20.68
CA PHE A 386 -11.45 12.10 -19.27
C PHE A 386 -11.15 13.59 -19.12
N THR A 387 -10.27 14.15 -19.96
CA THR A 387 -10.00 15.59 -19.95
C THR A 387 -11.20 16.40 -20.41
N GLU A 388 -11.92 15.92 -21.43
CA GLU A 388 -13.16 16.55 -21.90
C GLU A 388 -14.26 16.49 -20.83
N ALA A 389 -14.45 15.34 -20.18
CA ALA A 389 -15.40 15.19 -19.08
C ALA A 389 -15.05 16.10 -17.89
N ALA A 390 -13.76 16.23 -17.54
CA ALA A 390 -13.29 17.13 -16.50
C ALA A 390 -13.60 18.60 -16.83
N ALA A 391 -13.35 19.02 -18.08
CA ALA A 391 -13.68 20.36 -18.55
C ALA A 391 -15.20 20.63 -18.54
N GLN A 392 -16.02 19.61 -18.81
CA GLN A 392 -17.48 19.72 -18.74
C GLN A 392 -17.97 19.85 -17.30
N ILE A 393 -17.43 19.07 -16.36
CA ILE A 393 -17.72 19.20 -14.93
C ILE A 393 -17.33 20.59 -14.42
N GLU A 394 -16.19 21.13 -14.87
CA GLU A 394 -15.77 22.47 -14.50
C GLU A 394 -16.76 23.53 -14.99
N LYS A 395 -17.23 23.43 -16.25
CA LYS A 395 -18.29 24.30 -16.78
C LYS A 395 -19.57 24.18 -15.97
N GLU A 396 -20.03 22.99 -15.64
CA GLU A 396 -21.23 22.77 -14.82
C GLU A 396 -21.07 23.38 -13.41
N LYS A 397 -19.91 23.21 -12.77
CA LYS A 397 -19.61 23.85 -11.49
C LYS A 397 -19.68 25.38 -11.57
N THR A 398 -19.14 25.99 -12.63
CA THR A 398 -19.22 27.45 -12.80
C THR A 398 -20.65 27.94 -13.02
N LEU A 399 -21.48 27.17 -13.72
CA LEU A 399 -22.90 27.49 -13.91
C LEU A 399 -23.68 27.39 -12.60
N LEU A 400 -23.49 26.30 -11.85
CA LEU A 400 -24.11 26.12 -10.54
C LEU A 400 -23.69 27.21 -9.54
N SER A 401 -22.42 27.64 -9.58
CA SER A 401 -21.95 28.74 -8.74
C SER A 401 -22.66 30.06 -9.06
N LYS A 402 -22.87 30.35 -10.35
CA LYS A 402 -23.61 31.56 -10.79
C LYS A 402 -25.10 31.48 -10.42
N GLU A 403 -25.72 30.32 -10.55
CA GLU A 403 -27.11 30.10 -10.15
C GLU A 403 -27.28 30.29 -8.65
N LYS A 404 -26.36 29.74 -7.85
CA LYS A 404 -26.33 29.94 -6.39
C LYS A 404 -26.22 31.42 -6.02
N GLU A 405 -25.31 32.15 -6.67
CA GLU A 405 -25.15 33.59 -6.45
C GLU A 405 -26.41 34.39 -6.83
N SER A 406 -27.09 34.01 -7.90
CA SER A 406 -28.37 34.62 -8.30
C SER A 406 -29.47 34.38 -7.26
N ILE A 407 -29.59 33.15 -6.73
CA ILE A 407 -30.56 32.81 -5.68
C ILE A 407 -30.26 33.56 -4.38
N GLU A 408 -28.99 33.67 -4.00
CA GLU A 408 -28.56 34.42 -2.81
C GLU A 408 -28.92 35.92 -2.94
N ASN A 409 -28.74 36.49 -4.13
CA ASN A 409 -29.11 37.88 -4.43
C ASN A 409 -30.64 38.08 -4.44
N GLU A 410 -31.43 37.14 -4.97
CA GLU A 410 -32.90 37.19 -4.87
C GLU A 410 -33.37 37.08 -3.42
N ARG A 411 -32.74 36.20 -2.62
CA ARG A 411 -33.06 36.07 -1.20
C ARG A 411 -32.78 37.36 -0.43
N ARG A 412 -31.65 38.01 -0.72
CA ARG A 412 -31.29 39.30 -0.11
C ARG A 412 -32.29 40.40 -0.48
N LYS A 413 -32.72 40.48 -1.75
CA LYS A 413 -33.77 41.43 -2.18
C LYS A 413 -35.10 41.19 -1.47
N LEU A 414 -35.51 39.92 -1.30
CA LEU A 414 -36.73 39.59 -0.57
C LEU A 414 -36.65 39.89 0.93
N GLU A 415 -35.46 39.79 1.53
CA GLU A 415 -35.19 40.19 2.91
C GLU A 415 -35.23 41.73 3.06
N GLU A 416 -34.67 42.47 2.10
CA GLU A 416 -34.75 43.94 2.03
C GLU A 416 -36.20 44.43 1.86
N GLU A 417 -36.96 43.87 0.92
CA GLU A 417 -38.38 44.20 0.70
C GLU A 417 -39.25 43.89 1.93
N LYS A 418 -38.93 42.85 2.70
CA LYS A 418 -39.60 42.57 3.97
C LYS A 418 -39.26 43.58 5.05
N SER A 419 -38.04 44.12 5.06
CA SER A 419 -37.62 45.12 6.03
C SER A 419 -38.20 46.50 5.76
N ASP A 420 -38.52 46.82 4.50
CA ASP A 420 -39.16 48.09 4.12
C ASP A 420 -40.69 48.12 4.38
N TYR A 421 -41.30 46.97 4.70
CA TYR A 421 -42.73 46.84 5.01
C TYR A 421 -43.07 46.79 6.51
N ILE A 422 -42.07 46.89 7.39
CA ILE A 422 -42.19 47.00 8.86
C ILE A 422 -41.84 48.42 9.27
#